data_AF-A0A936Y0E2-F1
#
_entry.id   AF-A0A936Y0E2-F1
#
_cell.length_a   1.000
_cell.length_b   1.000
_cell.length_c   1.000
_cell.angle_alpha   90.00
_cell.angle_beta   90.00
_cell.angle_gamma   90.00
#
_symmetry.space_group_name_H-M   'P 1'
#
loop_
_entity.id
_entity.type
_entity.pdbx_description
1 polymer ?
#
loop_
_entity_poly.entity_id
_entity_poly.type
_entity_poly.pdbx_seq_one_letter_code
_entity_poly.pdbx_strand_id
1 'polypeptide(L)'
;MIFPFKNKNKYAYKINKIHSDWLSLDNQNFITLIGLSPGTYHLQVKTANEDGVWSDPKELILVFLPKWYQTWWFYLLIALTAAAILYALYRYRIAQIKKQHEIRKNIATDLHDDLGSTLNSVKVFTNLAISGIKQEESLQQVKDNLTEATMSLRDMIWVLDDSLDTVDELITRLKQFAIPVAAASNIEAIIKADSEVNSRQLIKEEKRNLFLICKEAINNSIKYSGASRIDVTITGSGKKIQIVVADNGKGFNVDEVKKGYGLKNMQYRAGQIKYKVILNSLHGTEIIILPT
;
A
#
# COMPACT_ATOMS: atom_id res chain seq x y z
N MET A 1 -62.91 -10.17 64.27
CA MET A 1 -62.51 -8.74 64.22
C MET A 1 -61.09 -8.70 63.67
N ILE A 2 -60.92 -8.23 62.44
CA ILE A 2 -59.62 -8.17 61.75
C ILE A 2 -58.90 -6.93 62.27
N PHE A 3 -57.78 -7.10 62.98
CA PHE A 3 -56.85 -6.02 63.27
C PHE A 3 -55.62 -6.18 62.37
N PRO A 4 -55.41 -5.30 61.37
CA PRO A 4 -54.16 -5.27 60.64
C PRO A 4 -53.15 -4.57 61.55
N PHE A 5 -52.33 -5.31 62.29
CA PHE A 5 -51.15 -4.74 62.92
C PHE A 5 -50.16 -4.35 61.82
N LYS A 6 -50.30 -3.12 61.31
CA LYS A 6 -49.24 -2.44 60.57
C LYS A 6 -48.17 -2.09 61.61
N ASN A 7 -47.24 -3.03 61.81
CA ASN A 7 -46.09 -2.90 62.69
C ASN A 7 -45.35 -1.59 62.35
N LYS A 8 -45.45 -0.56 63.20
CA LYS A 8 -44.84 0.76 62.97
C LYS A 8 -43.43 0.83 63.56
N ASN A 9 -42.60 -0.14 63.23
CA ASN A 9 -41.20 -0.10 63.62
C ASN A 9 -40.49 1.01 62.85
N LYS A 10 -39.79 1.89 63.56
CA LYS A 10 -38.93 2.89 62.93
C LYS A 10 -37.53 2.34 62.79
N TYR A 11 -36.91 2.56 61.64
CA TYR A 11 -35.54 2.13 61.39
C TYR A 11 -34.63 3.36 61.27
N ALA A 12 -33.41 3.27 61.80
CA ALA A 12 -32.38 4.27 61.56
C ALA A 12 -31.06 3.57 61.24
N TYR A 13 -30.29 4.15 60.33
CA TYR A 13 -28.98 3.63 59.95
C TYR A 13 -27.92 4.71 59.95
N LYS A 14 -26.66 4.28 60.05
CA LYS A 14 -25.48 5.14 60.01
C LYS A 14 -24.33 4.42 59.31
N ILE A 15 -23.61 5.14 58.45
CA ILE A 15 -22.39 4.66 57.77
C ILE A 15 -21.27 5.67 57.98
N ASN A 16 -20.35 5.37 58.89
CA ASN A 16 -19.28 6.30 59.35
C ASN A 16 -18.43 6.91 58.23
N LYS A 17 -18.24 6.21 57.11
CA LYS A 17 -17.45 6.70 55.95
C LYS A 17 -18.22 7.65 55.02
N ILE A 18 -19.52 7.80 55.18
CA ILE A 18 -20.39 8.60 54.30
C ILE A 18 -21.02 9.76 55.08
N HIS A 19 -21.55 9.48 56.27
CA HIS A 19 -22.19 10.47 57.14
C HIS A 19 -22.02 10.08 58.61
N SER A 20 -21.88 11.09 59.46
CA SER A 20 -21.70 10.90 60.91
C SER A 20 -23.00 10.84 61.70
N ASP A 21 -24.12 11.25 61.10
CA ASP A 21 -25.42 11.35 61.76
C ASP A 21 -26.31 10.14 61.48
N TRP A 22 -27.27 9.86 62.37
CA TRP A 22 -28.25 8.80 62.14
C TRP A 22 -29.33 9.27 61.16
N LEU A 23 -29.53 8.52 60.08
CA LEU A 23 -30.60 8.78 59.11
C LEU A 23 -31.81 7.88 59.41
N SER A 24 -33.00 8.49 59.57
CA SER A 24 -34.27 7.78 59.76
C SER A 24 -34.77 7.24 58.43
N LEU A 25 -35.22 5.99 58.44
CA LEU A 25 -35.88 5.31 57.31
C LEU A 25 -37.41 5.23 57.53
N ASP A 26 -37.90 5.81 58.63
CA ASP A 26 -39.28 5.70 59.08
C ASP A 26 -39.73 4.23 59.04
N ASN A 27 -40.74 3.90 58.24
CA ASN A 27 -41.28 2.53 58.15
C ASN A 27 -40.62 1.68 57.05
N GLN A 28 -39.55 2.15 56.39
CA GLN A 28 -38.86 1.37 55.36
C GLN A 28 -37.80 0.45 55.98
N ASN A 29 -37.78 -0.80 55.54
CA ASN A 29 -36.84 -1.83 56.00
C ASN A 29 -35.71 -2.13 55.00
N PHE A 30 -35.48 -1.24 54.03
CA PHE A 30 -34.41 -1.38 53.03
C PHE A 30 -33.68 -0.04 52.84
N ILE A 31 -32.41 -0.12 52.45
CA ILE A 31 -31.57 1.03 52.09
C ILE A 31 -31.00 0.80 50.69
N THR A 32 -30.96 1.86 49.87
CA THR A 32 -30.33 1.80 48.55
C THR A 32 -29.01 2.55 48.58
N LEU A 33 -27.90 1.81 48.50
CA LEU A 33 -26.56 2.37 48.51
C LEU A 33 -26.03 2.42 47.06
N ILE A 34 -26.07 3.61 46.45
CA ILE A 34 -25.61 3.84 45.08
C ILE A 34 -24.30 4.63 45.11
N GLY A 35 -23.33 4.23 44.27
CA GLY A 35 -22.11 5.01 44.06
C GLY A 35 -21.05 4.90 45.14
N LEU A 36 -21.08 3.86 45.98
CA LEU A 36 -20.04 3.62 46.98
C LEU A 36 -18.73 3.22 46.29
N SER A 37 -17.64 3.91 46.65
CA SER A 37 -16.29 3.57 46.23
C SER A 37 -15.84 2.23 46.81
N PRO A 38 -14.89 1.53 46.19
CA PRO A 38 -14.33 0.31 46.76
C PRO A 38 -13.77 0.54 48.17
N GLY A 39 -14.08 -0.36 49.09
CA GLY A 39 -13.61 -0.29 50.47
C GLY A 39 -14.54 -0.96 51.47
N THR A 40 -14.11 -0.95 52.73
CA THR A 40 -14.86 -1.47 53.87
C THR A 40 -15.74 -0.38 54.47
N TYR A 41 -17.04 -0.66 54.64
CA TYR A 41 -18.03 0.21 55.24
C TYR A 41 -18.67 -0.48 56.45
N HIS A 42 -18.73 0.25 57.55
CA HIS A 42 -19.37 -0.19 58.79
C HIS A 42 -20.78 0.38 58.83
N LEU A 43 -21.78 -0.46 58.53
CA LEU A 43 -23.19 -0.12 58.56
C LEU A 43 -23.75 -0.44 59.94
N GLN A 44 -24.22 0.57 60.64
CA GLN A 44 -24.91 0.41 61.92
C GLN A 44 -26.40 0.62 61.71
N VAL A 45 -27.23 -0.26 62.27
CA VAL A 45 -28.69 -0.18 62.20
C VAL A 45 -29.27 -0.33 63.59
N LYS A 46 -30.26 0.51 63.93
CA LYS A 46 -31.07 0.38 65.14
C LYS A 46 -32.56 0.51 64.82
N THR A 47 -33.39 -0.09 65.66
CA THR A 47 -34.86 -0.10 65.47
C THR A 47 -35.54 0.50 66.67
N ALA A 48 -36.61 1.27 66.49
CA ALA A 48 -37.50 1.67 67.58
C ALA A 48 -38.77 0.82 67.56
N ASN A 49 -39.20 0.37 68.75
CA ASN A 49 -40.49 -0.28 68.95
C ASN A 49 -41.64 0.75 68.88
N GLU A 50 -42.89 0.29 69.04
CA GLU A 50 -44.08 1.17 68.96
C GLU A 50 -44.10 2.27 70.03
N ASP A 51 -43.41 2.08 71.16
CA ASP A 51 -43.23 3.05 72.24
C ASP A 51 -42.11 4.07 71.98
N GLY A 52 -41.43 3.99 70.83
CA GLY A 52 -40.36 4.90 70.45
C GLY A 52 -39.01 4.62 71.12
N VAL A 53 -38.86 3.49 71.81
CA VAL A 53 -37.61 3.08 72.45
C VAL A 53 -36.69 2.43 71.42
N TRP A 54 -35.50 3.02 71.22
CA TRP A 54 -34.49 2.52 70.29
C TRP A 54 -33.71 1.34 70.87
N SER A 55 -33.44 0.33 70.04
CA SER A 55 -32.54 -0.79 70.35
C SER A 55 -31.07 -0.39 70.33
N ASP A 56 -30.22 -1.23 70.90
CA ASP A 56 -28.78 -1.15 70.69
C ASP A 56 -28.46 -1.27 69.19
N PRO A 57 -27.52 -0.45 68.66
CA PRO A 57 -27.06 -0.56 67.29
C PRO A 57 -26.44 -1.92 66.99
N LYS A 58 -26.90 -2.56 65.91
CA LYS A 58 -26.24 -3.74 65.35
C LYS A 58 -25.37 -3.33 64.16
N GLU A 59 -24.16 -3.87 64.12
CA GLU A 59 -23.16 -3.55 63.08
C GLU A 59 -23.07 -4.65 62.02
N LEU A 60 -22.98 -4.24 60.76
CA LEU A 60 -22.74 -5.07 59.60
C LEU A 60 -21.57 -4.50 58.81
N ILE A 61 -20.59 -5.34 58.48
CA ILE A 61 -19.42 -4.95 57.68
C ILE A 61 -19.71 -5.27 56.22
N LEU A 62 -19.75 -4.23 55.39
CA LEU A 62 -19.91 -4.34 53.93
C LEU A 62 -18.56 -4.11 53.26
N VAL A 63 -18.12 -5.06 52.43
CA VAL A 63 -16.86 -4.97 51.68
C VAL A 63 -17.17 -4.84 50.19
N PHE A 64 -16.88 -3.67 49.62
CA PHE A 64 -17.01 -3.42 48.19
C PHE A 64 -15.64 -3.58 47.52
N LEU A 65 -15.45 -4.66 46.77
CA LEU A 65 -14.21 -4.90 46.02
C LEU A 65 -14.13 -3.99 44.79
N PRO A 66 -12.93 -3.52 44.40
CA PRO A 66 -12.75 -2.75 43.18
C PRO A 66 -13.16 -3.60 41.97
N LYS A 67 -13.87 -2.97 41.03
CA LYS A 67 -14.19 -3.62 39.76
C LYS A 67 -12.88 -3.88 39.00
N TRP A 68 -12.84 -4.92 38.18
CA TRP A 68 -11.62 -5.35 37.48
C TRP A 68 -10.95 -4.21 36.67
N TYR A 69 -11.72 -3.29 36.08
CA TYR A 69 -11.21 -2.14 35.33
C TYR A 69 -10.70 -0.97 36.19
N GLN A 70 -10.86 -1.03 37.51
CA GLN A 70 -10.35 -0.01 38.44
C GLN A 70 -9.01 -0.42 39.06
N THR A 71 -8.46 -1.55 38.64
CA THR A 71 -7.22 -2.12 39.17
C THR A 71 -5.99 -1.56 38.43
N TRP A 72 -4.85 -1.50 39.10
CA TRP A 72 -3.60 -0.98 38.53
C TRP A 72 -3.12 -1.78 37.30
N TRP A 73 -3.31 -3.10 37.30
CA TRP A 73 -2.90 -3.96 36.18
C TRP A 73 -3.74 -3.70 34.93
N PHE A 74 -5.00 -3.29 35.08
CA PHE A 74 -5.85 -2.90 33.95
C PHE A 74 -5.34 -1.59 33.31
N TYR A 75 -4.96 -0.59 34.12
CA TYR A 75 -4.32 0.62 33.60
C TYR A 75 -2.99 0.32 32.91
N LEU A 76 -2.20 -0.62 33.46
CA LEU A 76 -0.96 -1.09 32.81
C LEU A 76 -1.25 -1.77 31.46
N LEU A 77 -2.29 -2.60 31.37
CA LEU A 77 -2.72 -3.21 30.13
C LEU A 77 -3.13 -2.16 29.08
N ILE A 78 -3.87 -1.13 29.49
CA ILE A 78 -4.22 0.00 28.61
C ILE A 78 -2.95 0.73 28.14
N ALA A 79 -2.01 1.02 29.04
CA ALA A 79 -0.76 1.68 28.68
C ALA A 79 0.07 0.85 27.69
N LEU A 80 0.16 -0.47 27.89
CA LEU A 80 0.86 -1.38 27.00
C LEU A 80 0.19 -1.49 25.63
N THR A 81 -1.14 -1.61 25.58
CA THR A 81 -1.88 -1.65 24.32
C THR A 81 -1.74 -0.34 23.54
N ALA A 82 -1.83 0.81 24.21
CA ALA A 82 -1.58 2.11 23.60
C ALA A 82 -0.14 2.22 23.06
N ALA A 83 0.86 1.79 23.84
CA ALA A 83 2.26 1.77 23.40
C ALA A 83 2.47 0.84 22.20
N ALA A 84 1.83 -0.33 22.17
CA ALA A 84 1.90 -1.26 21.06
C ALA A 84 1.28 -0.68 19.77
N ILE A 85 0.13 0.00 19.88
CA ILE A 85 -0.51 0.70 18.75
C ILE A 85 0.41 1.81 18.22
N LEU A 86 0.96 2.65 19.10
CA LEU A 86 1.89 3.71 18.71
C LEU A 86 3.14 3.15 18.03
N TYR A 87 3.70 2.06 18.58
CA TYR A 87 4.83 1.37 17.99
C TYR A 87 4.51 0.78 16.61
N ALA A 88 3.33 0.15 16.45
CA ALA A 88 2.87 -0.38 15.17
C ALA A 88 2.70 0.74 14.12
N LEU A 89 2.10 1.87 14.50
CA LEU A 89 1.97 3.05 13.63
C LEU A 89 3.33 3.63 13.24
N TYR A 90 4.26 3.73 14.19
CA TYR A 90 5.63 4.17 13.93
C TYR A 90 6.34 3.23 12.94
N ARG A 91 6.27 1.91 13.16
CA ARG A 91 6.86 0.91 12.28
C ARG A 91 6.25 0.95 10.88
N TYR A 92 4.94 1.11 10.77
CA TYR A 92 4.25 1.27 9.50
C TYR A 92 4.74 2.51 8.74
N ARG A 93 4.83 3.66 9.43
CA ARG A 93 5.32 4.91 8.85
C ARG A 93 6.77 4.78 8.34
N ILE A 94 7.65 4.15 9.11
CA ILE A 94 9.04 3.90 8.69
C ILE A 94 9.10 2.98 7.47
N ALA A 95 8.27 1.94 7.40
CA ALA A 95 8.22 1.05 6.24
C ALA A 95 7.79 1.80 4.97
N GLN A 96 6.78 2.69 5.07
CA GLN A 96 6.33 3.52 3.95
C GLN A 96 7.43 4.49 3.47
N ILE A 97 8.13 5.16 4.40
CA ILE A 97 9.24 6.06 4.07
C ILE A 97 10.38 5.28 3.38
N LYS A 98 10.74 4.10 3.89
CA LYS A 98 11.75 3.25 3.27
C LYS A 98 11.34 2.84 1.85
N LYS A 99 10.09 2.42 1.64
CA LYS A 99 9.58 2.06 0.32
C LYS A 99 9.69 3.23 -0.67
N GLN A 100 9.31 4.43 -0.25
CA GLN A 100 9.45 5.63 -1.09
C GLN A 100 10.92 5.97 -1.39
N HIS A 101 11.81 5.82 -0.41
CA HIS A 101 13.24 6.04 -0.60
C HIS A 101 13.86 5.04 -1.58
N GLU A 102 13.53 3.76 -1.48
CA GLU A 102 14.01 2.73 -2.42
C GLU A 102 13.54 3.03 -3.85
N ILE A 103 12.28 3.43 -4.04
CA ILE A 103 11.76 3.84 -5.36
C ILE A 103 12.56 5.03 -5.90
N ARG A 104 12.74 6.09 -5.10
CA ARG A 104 13.51 7.27 -5.52
C ARG A 104 14.97 6.93 -5.83
N LYS A 105 15.59 6.06 -5.05
CA LYS A 105 16.97 5.60 -5.26
C LYS A 105 17.09 4.82 -6.56
N ASN A 106 16.20 3.85 -6.80
CA ASN A 106 16.19 3.07 -8.04
C ASN A 106 16.02 3.98 -9.26
N ILE A 107 15.15 4.99 -9.17
CA ILE A 107 14.96 5.97 -10.25
C ILE A 107 16.22 6.82 -10.45
N ALA A 108 16.87 7.28 -9.37
CA ALA A 108 18.10 8.05 -9.48
C ALA A 108 19.24 7.22 -10.10
N THR A 109 19.33 5.93 -9.79
CA THR A 109 20.27 5.00 -10.43
C THR A 109 19.96 4.80 -11.90
N ASP A 110 18.70 4.47 -12.25
CA ASP A 110 18.27 4.33 -13.64
C ASP A 110 18.56 5.61 -14.45
N LEU A 111 18.31 6.79 -13.86
CA LEU A 111 18.61 8.09 -14.44
C LEU A 111 20.12 8.29 -14.66
N HIS A 112 20.93 7.99 -13.65
CA HIS A 112 22.38 8.17 -13.72
C HIS A 112 23.01 7.27 -14.79
N ASP A 113 22.54 6.03 -14.89
CA ASP A 113 23.08 5.05 -15.83
C ASP A 113 22.64 5.38 -17.28
N ASP A 114 21.34 5.60 -17.51
CA ASP A 114 20.83 5.90 -18.86
C ASP A 114 21.32 7.28 -19.35
N LEU A 115 21.10 8.36 -18.59
CA LEU A 115 21.53 9.70 -19.03
C LEU A 115 23.04 9.89 -18.96
N GLY A 116 23.73 9.25 -18.01
CA GLY A 116 25.18 9.37 -17.88
C GLY A 116 25.91 8.87 -19.12
N SER A 117 25.47 7.74 -19.67
CA SER A 117 26.00 7.24 -20.94
C SER A 117 25.68 8.17 -22.12
N THR A 118 24.42 8.63 -22.25
CA THR A 118 24.00 9.46 -23.37
C THR A 118 24.68 10.82 -23.36
N LEU A 119 24.83 11.46 -22.19
CA LEU A 119 25.51 12.74 -22.03
C LEU A 119 27.01 12.63 -22.34
N ASN A 120 27.65 11.53 -21.96
CA ASN A 120 29.05 11.27 -22.33
C ASN A 120 29.19 11.11 -23.85
N SER A 121 28.29 10.37 -24.50
CA SER A 121 28.26 10.27 -25.97
C SER A 121 28.07 11.64 -26.63
N VAL A 122 27.11 12.45 -26.16
CA VAL A 122 26.92 13.83 -26.64
C VAL A 122 28.21 14.65 -26.51
N LYS A 123 28.92 14.56 -25.38
CA LYS A 123 30.20 15.26 -25.18
C LYS A 123 31.26 14.82 -26.20
N VAL A 124 31.39 13.51 -26.45
CA VAL A 124 32.34 12.97 -27.43
C VAL A 124 32.01 13.45 -28.85
N PHE A 125 30.76 13.32 -29.29
CA PHE A 125 30.37 13.72 -30.64
C PHE A 125 30.38 15.25 -30.84
N THR A 126 30.08 16.02 -29.80
CA THR A 126 30.24 17.47 -29.83
C THR A 126 31.71 17.85 -30.01
N ASN A 127 32.64 17.20 -29.31
CA ASN A 127 34.08 17.43 -29.49
C ASN A 127 34.57 17.02 -30.88
N LEU A 128 34.07 15.92 -31.45
CA LEU A 128 34.38 15.50 -32.81
C LEU A 128 33.85 16.50 -33.86
N ALA A 129 32.62 16.98 -33.67
CA ALA A 129 32.02 18.02 -34.52
C ALA A 129 32.79 19.35 -34.45
N ILE A 130 33.22 19.78 -33.25
CA ILE A 130 34.04 20.99 -33.05
C ILE A 130 35.42 20.81 -33.70
N SER A 131 35.97 19.60 -33.69
CA SER A 131 37.27 19.28 -34.29
C SER A 131 37.24 19.19 -35.83
N GLY A 132 36.06 19.36 -36.46
CA GLY A 132 35.89 19.31 -37.91
C GLY A 132 35.95 17.92 -38.53
N ILE A 133 36.08 16.86 -37.73
CA ILE A 133 36.12 15.47 -38.22
C ILE A 133 34.68 14.97 -38.35
N LYS A 134 34.26 14.61 -39.58
CA LYS A 134 32.92 14.06 -39.87
C LYS A 134 31.81 14.89 -39.20
N GLN A 135 31.82 16.20 -39.45
CA GLN A 135 30.98 17.17 -38.75
C GLN A 135 29.48 16.87 -38.88
N GLU A 136 29.00 16.51 -40.07
CA GLU A 136 27.59 16.09 -40.30
C GLU A 136 27.22 14.81 -39.53
N GLU A 137 28.07 13.77 -39.58
CA GLU A 137 27.83 12.51 -38.88
C GLU A 137 27.83 12.72 -37.35
N SER A 138 28.75 13.54 -36.85
CA SER A 138 28.85 13.88 -35.43
C SER A 138 27.68 14.73 -34.94
N LEU A 139 27.23 15.72 -35.73
CA LEU A 139 26.03 16.51 -35.43
C LEU A 139 24.76 15.65 -35.45
N GLN A 140 24.65 14.71 -36.38
CA GLN A 140 23.54 13.76 -36.43
C GLN A 140 23.54 12.86 -35.18
N GLN A 141 24.69 12.33 -34.78
CA GLN A 141 24.78 11.54 -33.54
C GLN A 141 24.49 12.36 -32.27
N VAL A 142 24.86 13.64 -32.22
CA VAL A 142 24.46 14.53 -31.10
C VAL A 142 22.93 14.67 -31.06
N LYS A 143 22.28 14.89 -32.21
CA LYS A 143 20.82 15.01 -32.31
C LYS A 143 20.12 13.72 -31.89
N ASP A 144 20.63 12.56 -32.32
CA ASP A 144 20.05 11.26 -32.00
C ASP A 144 20.17 10.96 -30.50
N ASN A 145 21.36 11.18 -29.92
CA ASN A 145 21.59 11.02 -28.48
C ASN A 145 20.72 11.99 -27.64
N LEU A 146 20.55 13.24 -28.05
CA LEU A 146 19.66 14.19 -27.36
C LEU A 146 18.19 13.76 -27.42
N THR A 147 17.77 13.20 -28.55
CA THR A 147 16.41 12.67 -28.72
C THR A 147 16.19 11.47 -27.80
N GLU A 148 17.16 10.57 -27.71
CA GLU A 148 17.14 9.43 -26.80
C GLU A 148 17.09 9.87 -25.33
N ALA A 149 17.96 10.81 -24.91
CA ALA A 149 17.95 11.37 -23.56
C ALA A 149 16.59 12.01 -23.20
N THR A 150 16.00 12.75 -24.14
CA THR A 150 14.70 13.40 -23.94
C THR A 150 13.56 12.39 -23.83
N MET A 151 13.58 11.32 -24.64
CA MET A 151 12.62 10.22 -24.53
C MET A 151 12.76 9.47 -23.21
N SER A 152 13.98 9.12 -22.79
CA SER A 152 14.23 8.46 -21.50
C SER A 152 13.80 9.31 -20.31
N LEU A 153 14.02 10.62 -20.35
CA LEU A 153 13.55 11.55 -19.32
C LEU A 153 12.02 11.63 -19.28
N ARG A 154 11.35 11.67 -20.44
CA ARG A 154 9.88 11.66 -20.53
C ARG A 154 9.28 10.37 -19.99
N ASP A 155 9.89 9.23 -20.29
CA ASP A 155 9.47 7.92 -19.78
C ASP A 155 9.61 7.85 -18.25
N MET A 156 10.69 8.41 -17.69
CA MET A 156 10.88 8.49 -16.23
C MET A 156 9.87 9.40 -15.55
N ILE A 157 9.58 10.57 -16.13
CA ILE A 157 8.55 11.48 -15.61
C ILE A 157 7.18 10.77 -15.60
N TRP A 158 6.85 10.00 -16.63
CA TRP A 158 5.58 9.28 -16.68
C TRP A 158 5.49 8.12 -15.68
N VAL A 159 6.61 7.43 -15.42
CA VAL A 159 6.72 6.42 -14.37
C VAL A 159 6.52 7.03 -12.96
N LEU A 160 6.91 8.29 -12.80
CA LEU A 160 6.74 9.08 -11.57
C LEU A 160 5.38 9.77 -11.45
N ASP A 161 4.61 9.84 -12.53
CA ASP A 161 3.31 10.47 -12.54
C ASP A 161 2.29 9.60 -11.80
N ASP A 162 1.87 10.10 -10.63
CA ASP A 162 0.94 9.49 -9.69
C ASP A 162 -0.53 9.58 -10.13
N SER A 163 -0.81 10.21 -11.28
CA SER A 163 -2.18 10.55 -11.69
C SER A 163 -2.83 9.58 -12.70
N LEU A 164 -2.06 8.63 -13.25
CA LEU A 164 -2.48 7.77 -14.36
C LEU A 164 -2.22 6.29 -14.02
N ASP A 165 -3.26 5.55 -13.64
CA ASP A 165 -3.18 4.18 -13.12
C ASP A 165 -4.01 3.17 -13.94
N THR A 166 -4.51 3.48 -15.13
CA THR A 166 -5.33 2.53 -15.91
C THR A 166 -4.56 1.80 -17.02
N VAL A 167 -5.08 0.64 -17.44
CA VAL A 167 -4.57 -0.08 -18.63
C VAL A 167 -4.75 0.76 -19.90
N ASP A 168 -5.83 1.52 -20.04
CA ASP A 168 -6.05 2.43 -21.18
C ASP A 168 -4.95 3.49 -21.32
N GLU A 169 -4.47 4.03 -20.21
CA GLU A 169 -3.36 4.98 -20.20
C GLU A 169 -2.04 4.31 -20.56
N LEU A 170 -1.79 3.09 -20.06
CA LEU A 170 -0.64 2.28 -20.49
C LEU A 170 -0.66 2.06 -22.00
N ILE A 171 -1.82 1.72 -22.57
CA ILE A 171 -2.01 1.54 -24.03
C ILE A 171 -1.73 2.85 -24.77
N THR A 172 -2.30 3.96 -24.30
CA THR A 172 -2.11 5.28 -24.90
C THR A 172 -0.63 5.65 -24.94
N ARG A 173 0.11 5.36 -23.86
CA ARG A 173 1.55 5.62 -23.79
C ARG A 173 2.37 4.69 -24.66
N LEU A 174 2.04 3.40 -24.70
CA LEU A 174 2.65 2.47 -25.63
C LEU A 174 2.44 2.90 -27.08
N LYS A 175 1.25 3.40 -27.44
CA LYS A 175 0.98 3.97 -28.77
C LYS A 175 1.85 5.20 -29.06
N GLN A 176 1.92 6.14 -28.11
CA GLN A 176 2.73 7.36 -28.24
C GLN A 176 4.23 7.07 -28.40
N PHE A 177 4.72 6.00 -27.78
CA PHE A 177 6.10 5.55 -27.91
C PHE A 177 6.33 4.71 -29.18
N ALA A 178 5.56 3.64 -29.38
CA ALA A 178 5.84 2.61 -30.36
C ALA A 178 5.57 3.06 -31.80
N ILE A 179 4.48 3.82 -32.04
CA ILE A 179 4.07 4.19 -33.40
C ILE A 179 5.14 5.07 -34.08
N PRO A 180 5.64 6.16 -33.46
CA PRO A 180 6.65 6.99 -34.11
C PRO A 180 7.99 6.26 -34.31
N VAL A 181 8.42 5.46 -33.32
CA VAL A 181 9.72 4.78 -33.37
C VAL A 181 9.71 3.63 -34.39
N ALA A 182 8.62 2.87 -34.47
CA ALA A 182 8.46 1.82 -35.48
C ALA A 182 8.35 2.41 -36.90
N ALA A 183 7.59 3.50 -37.05
CA ALA A 183 7.43 4.18 -38.34
C ALA A 183 8.77 4.71 -38.89
N ALA A 184 9.67 5.21 -38.02
CA ALA A 184 11.01 5.64 -38.42
C ALA A 184 11.88 4.51 -39.01
N SER A 185 11.53 3.26 -38.71
CA SER A 185 12.18 2.05 -39.25
C SER A 185 11.34 1.34 -40.32
N ASN A 186 10.30 1.98 -40.86
CA ASN A 186 9.34 1.41 -41.82
C ASN A 186 8.61 0.15 -41.31
N ILE A 187 8.29 0.12 -40.02
CA ILE A 187 7.56 -0.98 -39.37
C ILE A 187 6.18 -0.49 -38.93
N GLU A 188 5.14 -1.25 -39.24
CA GLU A 188 3.78 -0.98 -38.77
C GLU A 188 3.62 -1.46 -37.32
N ALA A 189 3.28 -0.56 -36.39
CA ALA A 189 3.00 -0.90 -35.00
C ALA A 189 1.51 -0.84 -34.67
N ILE A 190 0.94 -1.96 -34.22
CA ILE A 190 -0.49 -2.07 -33.88
C ILE A 190 -0.62 -2.43 -32.40
N ILE A 191 -1.30 -1.57 -31.63
CA ILE A 191 -1.54 -1.77 -30.20
C ILE A 191 -3.04 -1.93 -29.98
N LYS A 192 -3.47 -3.10 -29.49
CA LYS A 192 -4.87 -3.46 -29.22
C LYS A 192 -5.04 -3.97 -27.80
N ALA A 193 -6.22 -3.75 -27.25
CA ALA A 193 -6.61 -4.30 -25.96
C ALA A 193 -8.09 -4.65 -25.94
N ASP A 194 -8.43 -5.67 -25.16
CA ASP A 194 -9.82 -6.06 -24.96
C ASP A 194 -10.55 -4.96 -24.17
N SER A 195 -11.79 -4.66 -24.56
CA SER A 195 -12.61 -3.63 -23.88
C SER A 195 -12.80 -3.92 -22.38
N GLU A 196 -12.73 -5.19 -21.97
CA GLU A 196 -12.89 -5.63 -20.58
C GLU A 196 -11.72 -5.22 -19.67
N VAL A 197 -10.52 -4.98 -20.23
CA VAL A 197 -9.32 -4.68 -19.42
C VAL A 197 -8.99 -3.19 -19.38
N ASN A 198 -9.54 -2.36 -20.26
CA ASN A 198 -9.19 -0.94 -20.37
C ASN A 198 -9.35 -0.16 -19.06
N SER A 199 -10.43 -0.39 -18.32
CA SER A 199 -10.70 0.30 -17.05
C SER A 199 -10.00 -0.31 -15.83
N ARG A 200 -9.18 -1.36 -16.01
CA ARG A 200 -8.47 -1.98 -14.89
C ARG A 200 -7.42 -1.02 -14.33
N GLN A 201 -7.45 -0.86 -13.01
CA GLN A 201 -6.44 -0.14 -12.25
C GLN A 201 -5.18 -1.00 -12.09
N LEU A 202 -4.02 -0.40 -12.35
CA LEU A 202 -2.68 -0.91 -12.19
C LEU A 202 -2.06 -0.26 -10.98
N ILE A 203 -1.42 -1.03 -10.11
CA ILE A 203 -0.56 -0.40 -9.10
C ILE A 203 0.67 0.20 -9.79
N LYS A 204 1.24 1.26 -9.21
CA LYS A 204 2.41 1.98 -9.77
C LYS A 204 3.56 1.06 -10.22
N GLU A 205 3.86 0.04 -9.42
CA GLU A 205 4.89 -0.95 -9.74
C GLU A 205 4.52 -1.82 -10.96
N GLU A 206 3.26 -2.24 -11.08
CA GLU A 206 2.75 -2.97 -12.27
C GLU A 206 2.87 -2.09 -13.51
N LYS A 207 2.32 -0.87 -13.46
CA LYS A 207 2.38 0.11 -14.56
C LYS A 207 3.81 0.30 -15.07
N ARG A 208 4.75 0.63 -14.17
CA ARG A 208 6.16 0.86 -14.50
C ARG A 208 6.80 -0.36 -15.16
N ASN A 209 6.71 -1.52 -14.51
CA ASN A 209 7.42 -2.70 -14.99
C ASN A 209 6.81 -3.23 -16.30
N LEU A 210 5.48 -3.22 -16.46
CA LEU A 210 4.83 -3.63 -17.70
C LEU A 210 5.24 -2.71 -18.87
N PHE A 211 5.22 -1.39 -18.68
CA PHE A 211 5.67 -0.44 -19.71
C PHE A 211 7.12 -0.69 -20.12
N LEU A 212 8.05 -0.81 -19.16
CA LEU A 212 9.46 -1.02 -19.45
C LEU A 212 9.74 -2.36 -20.14
N ILE A 213 9.01 -3.42 -19.79
CA ILE A 213 9.14 -4.72 -20.48
C ILE A 213 8.63 -4.60 -21.92
N CYS A 214 7.48 -3.97 -22.14
CA CYS A 214 6.94 -3.77 -23.49
C CYS A 214 7.86 -2.90 -24.35
N LYS A 215 8.40 -1.81 -23.78
CA LYS A 215 9.36 -0.92 -24.45
C LYS A 215 10.60 -1.69 -24.92
N GLU A 216 11.16 -2.51 -24.03
CA GLU A 216 12.32 -3.35 -24.34
C GLU A 216 12.01 -4.36 -25.44
N ALA A 217 10.85 -5.03 -25.38
CA ALA A 217 10.43 -5.97 -26.41
C ALA A 217 10.27 -5.29 -27.78
N ILE A 218 9.60 -4.14 -27.84
CA ILE A 218 9.40 -3.35 -29.07
C ILE A 218 10.75 -2.89 -29.65
N ASN A 219 11.65 -2.37 -28.81
CA ASN A 219 12.98 -1.95 -29.24
C ASN A 219 13.80 -3.13 -29.80
N ASN A 220 13.70 -4.30 -29.18
CA ASN A 220 14.37 -5.50 -29.67
C ASN A 220 13.83 -5.94 -31.03
N SER A 221 12.50 -5.88 -31.22
CA SER A 221 11.90 -6.12 -32.54
C SER A 221 12.42 -5.12 -33.58
N ILE A 222 12.45 -3.82 -33.28
CA ILE A 222 12.93 -2.80 -34.23
C ILE A 222 14.41 -3.00 -34.58
N LYS A 223 15.27 -3.27 -33.60
CA LYS A 223 16.72 -3.37 -33.80
C LYS A 223 17.16 -4.67 -34.48
N TYR A 224 16.48 -5.78 -34.22
CA TYR A 224 17.02 -7.11 -34.54
C TYR A 224 16.15 -7.98 -35.44
N SER A 225 14.83 -7.76 -35.49
CA SER A 225 13.91 -8.71 -36.14
C SER A 225 13.89 -8.62 -37.67
N GLY A 226 14.15 -7.43 -38.24
CA GLY A 226 13.87 -7.16 -39.65
C GLY A 226 12.38 -7.29 -40.02
N ALA A 227 11.49 -7.16 -39.04
CA ALA A 227 10.04 -7.26 -39.20
C ALA A 227 9.47 -6.09 -40.02
N SER A 228 8.32 -6.32 -40.64
CA SER A 228 7.49 -5.26 -41.23
C SER A 228 6.33 -4.85 -40.32
N ARG A 229 6.04 -5.64 -39.27
CA ARG A 229 4.94 -5.39 -38.35
C ARG A 229 5.23 -5.87 -36.93
N ILE A 230 4.79 -5.08 -35.95
CA ILE A 230 4.79 -5.38 -34.51
C ILE A 230 3.36 -5.25 -33.98
N ASP A 231 2.87 -6.30 -33.32
CA ASP A 231 1.57 -6.35 -32.67
C ASP A 231 1.74 -6.42 -31.14
N VAL A 232 1.11 -5.48 -30.44
CA VAL A 232 1.00 -5.48 -28.98
C VAL A 232 -0.46 -5.72 -28.61
N THR A 233 -0.74 -6.86 -27.98
CA THR A 233 -2.11 -7.25 -27.58
C THR A 233 -2.20 -7.37 -26.08
N ILE A 234 -3.18 -6.70 -25.48
CA ILE A 234 -3.45 -6.76 -24.03
C ILE A 234 -4.82 -7.41 -23.82
N THR A 235 -4.82 -8.60 -23.23
CA THR A 235 -6.02 -9.37 -22.95
C THR A 235 -6.12 -9.65 -21.45
N GLY A 236 -7.28 -10.09 -20.97
CA GLY A 236 -7.41 -10.48 -19.58
C GLY A 236 -8.85 -10.66 -19.12
N SER A 237 -9.00 -11.20 -17.92
CA SER A 237 -10.28 -11.35 -17.25
C SER A 237 -10.14 -11.03 -15.76
N GLY A 238 -10.96 -10.11 -15.27
CA GLY A 238 -10.94 -9.66 -13.88
C GLY A 238 -9.68 -8.89 -13.49
N LYS A 239 -8.92 -9.40 -12.51
CA LYS A 239 -7.74 -8.71 -11.93
C LYS A 239 -6.42 -9.03 -12.61
N LYS A 240 -6.39 -9.95 -13.58
CA LYS A 240 -5.19 -10.48 -14.21
C LYS A 240 -5.20 -10.09 -15.69
N ILE A 241 -4.12 -9.46 -16.15
CA ILE A 241 -3.93 -9.14 -17.58
C ILE A 241 -2.77 -9.94 -18.14
N GLN A 242 -2.82 -10.20 -19.43
CA GLN A 242 -1.76 -10.75 -20.22
C GLN A 242 -1.40 -9.74 -21.30
N ILE A 243 -0.11 -9.53 -21.53
CA ILE A 243 0.39 -8.69 -22.61
C ILE A 243 1.23 -9.57 -23.53
N VAL A 244 0.96 -9.50 -24.82
CA VAL A 244 1.74 -10.19 -25.86
C VAL A 244 2.34 -9.12 -26.77
N VAL A 245 3.66 -9.14 -26.93
CA VAL A 245 4.39 -8.33 -27.91
C VAL A 245 4.95 -9.30 -28.95
N ALA A 246 4.46 -9.22 -30.18
CA ALA A 246 4.84 -10.11 -31.27
C ALA A 246 5.34 -9.32 -32.48
N ASP A 247 6.38 -9.82 -33.14
CA ASP A 247 6.84 -9.34 -34.44
C ASP A 247 6.81 -10.45 -35.49
N ASN A 248 6.66 -10.06 -36.75
CA ASN A 248 6.67 -10.97 -37.90
C ASN A 248 8.06 -11.11 -38.55
N GLY A 249 9.13 -10.87 -37.79
CA GLY A 249 10.49 -10.86 -38.31
C GLY A 249 11.07 -12.26 -38.53
N LYS A 250 12.40 -12.32 -38.66
CA LYS A 250 13.13 -13.57 -38.97
C LYS A 250 13.16 -14.60 -37.84
N GLY A 251 12.83 -14.20 -36.61
CA GLY A 251 13.04 -15.03 -35.40
C GLY A 251 14.51 -15.33 -35.13
N PHE A 252 14.79 -16.07 -34.06
CA PHE A 252 16.14 -16.54 -33.73
C PHE A 252 16.10 -17.80 -32.86
N ASN A 253 17.19 -18.57 -32.87
CA ASN A 253 17.32 -19.72 -32.00
C ASN A 253 17.58 -19.26 -30.55
N VAL A 254 16.62 -19.51 -29.67
CA VAL A 254 16.66 -19.08 -28.26
C VAL A 254 17.83 -19.73 -27.50
N ASP A 255 18.26 -20.92 -27.91
CA ASP A 255 19.33 -21.68 -27.24
C ASP A 255 20.74 -21.24 -27.65
N GLU A 256 20.89 -20.66 -28.85
CA GLU A 256 22.19 -20.19 -29.37
C GLU A 256 22.53 -18.75 -28.94
N VAL A 257 21.52 -17.94 -28.66
CA VAL A 257 21.71 -16.57 -28.20
C VAL A 257 22.03 -16.60 -26.70
N LYS A 258 23.29 -16.29 -26.34
CA LYS A 258 23.66 -15.99 -24.95
C LYS A 258 22.61 -15.05 -24.37
N LYS A 259 21.87 -15.50 -23.35
CA LYS A 259 20.81 -14.73 -22.67
C LYS A 259 21.31 -13.30 -22.42
N GLY A 260 20.95 -12.38 -23.31
CA GLY A 260 21.40 -11.01 -23.24
C GLY A 260 20.87 -10.36 -21.97
N TYR A 261 21.48 -9.25 -21.56
CA TYR A 261 21.03 -8.49 -20.40
C TYR A 261 19.53 -8.09 -20.50
N GLY A 262 19.00 -7.89 -21.71
CA GLY A 262 17.60 -7.54 -21.98
C GLY A 262 16.58 -8.55 -21.43
N LEU A 263 16.68 -9.84 -21.80
CA LEU A 263 15.70 -10.86 -21.36
C LEU A 263 15.75 -11.08 -19.84
N LYS A 264 16.96 -11.10 -19.27
CA LYS A 264 17.15 -11.22 -17.81
C LYS A 264 16.53 -10.04 -17.06
N ASN A 265 16.69 -8.83 -17.58
CA ASN A 265 16.09 -7.62 -17.01
C ASN A 265 14.56 -7.64 -17.11
N MET A 266 14.02 -8.07 -18.25
CA MET A 266 12.56 -8.25 -18.42
C MET A 266 12.00 -9.28 -17.44
N GLN A 267 12.64 -10.43 -17.30
CA GLN A 267 12.24 -11.48 -16.34
C GLN A 267 12.32 -11.00 -14.88
N TYR A 268 13.39 -10.28 -14.52
CA TYR A 268 13.55 -9.71 -13.20
C TYR A 268 12.41 -8.72 -12.88
N ARG A 269 12.12 -7.79 -13.80
CA ARG A 269 11.04 -6.79 -13.67
C ARG A 269 9.66 -7.46 -13.55
N ALA A 270 9.40 -8.49 -14.32
CA ALA A 270 8.16 -9.26 -14.23
C ALA A 270 8.01 -9.95 -12.87
N GLY A 271 9.10 -10.53 -12.35
CA GLY A 271 9.13 -11.14 -11.03
C GLY A 271 8.77 -10.17 -9.90
N GLN A 272 9.17 -8.89 -10.00
CA GLN A 272 8.82 -7.86 -9.01
C GLN A 272 7.31 -7.63 -8.89
N ILE A 273 6.56 -7.86 -9.97
CA ILE A 273 5.11 -7.60 -10.02
C ILE A 273 4.27 -8.88 -10.00
N LYS A 274 4.88 -10.05 -9.73
CA LYS A 274 4.24 -11.38 -9.81
C LYS A 274 3.70 -11.70 -11.20
N TYR A 275 4.54 -11.43 -12.20
CA TYR A 275 4.36 -11.88 -13.58
C TYR A 275 5.55 -12.74 -13.99
N LYS A 276 5.38 -13.49 -15.07
CA LYS A 276 6.45 -14.20 -15.77
C LYS A 276 6.51 -13.72 -17.22
N VAL A 277 7.72 -13.74 -17.76
CA VAL A 277 7.99 -13.46 -19.17
C VAL A 277 8.38 -14.76 -19.85
N ILE A 278 7.65 -15.12 -20.91
CA ILE A 278 7.93 -16.24 -21.79
C ILE A 278 8.36 -15.67 -23.14
N LEU A 279 9.43 -16.22 -23.71
CA LEU A 279 9.93 -15.87 -25.03
C LEU A 279 9.73 -17.07 -25.96
N ASN A 280 9.06 -16.85 -27.07
CA ASN A 280 8.98 -17.78 -28.18
C ASN A 280 9.63 -17.13 -29.41
N SER A 281 10.47 -17.85 -30.13
CA SER A 281 11.02 -17.35 -31.40
C SER A 281 11.19 -18.48 -32.41
N LEU A 282 10.49 -18.37 -33.53
CA LEU A 282 10.44 -19.35 -34.62
C LEU A 282 10.38 -18.61 -35.97
N HIS A 283 9.19 -18.13 -36.35
CA HIS A 283 8.94 -17.29 -37.53
C HIS A 283 8.54 -15.88 -37.10
N GLY A 284 9.45 -15.23 -36.38
CA GLY A 284 9.20 -14.00 -35.63
C GLY A 284 9.59 -14.15 -34.17
N THR A 285 9.35 -13.11 -33.39
CA THR A 285 9.59 -13.12 -31.93
C THR A 285 8.32 -12.78 -31.20
N GLU A 286 7.99 -13.56 -30.18
CA GLU A 286 6.84 -13.33 -29.31
C GLU A 286 7.29 -13.31 -27.84
N ILE A 287 7.00 -12.20 -27.16
CA ILE A 287 7.18 -12.00 -25.73
C ILE A 287 5.81 -12.02 -25.06
N ILE A 288 5.57 -13.00 -24.21
CA ILE A 288 4.33 -13.16 -23.45
C ILE A 288 4.59 -12.80 -21.99
N ILE A 289 3.87 -11.79 -21.50
CA ILE A 289 3.89 -11.31 -20.12
C ILE A 289 2.58 -11.74 -19.48
N LEU A 290 2.62 -12.68 -18.53
CA LEU A 290 1.41 -13.16 -17.87
C LEU A 290 1.59 -13.30 -16.36
N PRO A 291 0.51 -13.23 -15.57
CA PRO A 291 0.60 -13.30 -14.11
C PRO A 291 1.06 -14.68 -13.65
N THR A 292 1.78 -14.72 -12.54
CA THR A 292 2.11 -15.98 -11.84
C THR A 292 0.96 -16.49 -10.98
#